data_AF-A0A8D4N3I2-F1
#
_entry.id   AF-A0A8D4N3I2-F1
#
_cell.length_a   1.000
_cell.length_b   1.000
_cell.length_c   1.000
_cell.angle_alpha   90.00
_cell.angle_beta   90.00
_cell.angle_gamma   90.00
#
_symmetry.space_group_name_H-M   'P 1'
#
loop_
_entity.id
_entity.type
_entity.pdbx_description
1 polymer ?
#
loop_
_entity_poly.entity_id
_entity_poly.type
_entity_poly.pdbx_seq_one_letter_code
_entity_poly.pdbx_strand_id
1 'polypeptide(L)' 'MTDFSNEVYNVTRNAEAYGGLGSSALGNKVIEIAKKYYSTGSNSQREAIINKIEVLKKEPGISFPLNYLALLES' A
#
# COMPACT_ATOMS: atom_id res chain seq x y z
N MET A 1 -13.46 -2.55 -6.62
CA MET A 1 -12.00 -2.56 -6.35
C MET A 1 -11.74 -3.19 -4.98
N THR A 2 -12.21 -4.43 -4.84
CA THR A 2 -12.43 -5.04 -3.52
C THR A 2 -11.20 -5.82 -3.08
N ASP A 3 -10.49 -6.44 -4.02
CA ASP A 3 -9.32 -7.28 -3.76
C ASP A 3 -8.11 -6.49 -3.25
N PHE A 4 -7.75 -5.38 -3.90
CA PHE A 4 -6.68 -4.49 -3.43
C PHE A 4 -6.97 -3.93 -2.03
N SER A 5 -8.19 -3.41 -1.81
CA SER A 5 -8.56 -2.88 -0.49
C SER A 5 -8.57 -3.96 0.58
N ASN A 6 -9.00 -5.19 0.28
CA ASN A 6 -8.97 -6.31 1.21
C ASN A 6 -7.55 -6.75 1.54
N GLU A 7 -6.66 -6.88 0.54
CA GLU A 7 -5.26 -7.26 0.78
C GLU A 7 -4.54 -6.20 1.63
N VAL A 8 -4.70 -4.93 1.27
CA VAL A 8 -4.14 -3.83 2.06
C VAL A 8 -4.68 -3.87 3.47
N TYR A 9 -6.01 -3.93 3.65
CA TYR A 9 -6.63 -3.99 4.98
C TYR A 9 -6.13 -5.19 5.79
N ASN A 10 -5.94 -6.35 5.16
CA ASN A 10 -5.40 -7.53 5.82
C ASN A 10 -3.95 -7.30 6.29
N VAL A 11 -3.11 -6.64 5.48
CA VAL A 11 -1.73 -6.31 5.88
C VAL A 11 -1.70 -5.27 6.99
N THR A 12 -2.51 -4.21 6.92
CA THR A 12 -2.60 -3.22 8.00
C THR A 12 -3.14 -3.82 9.29
N ARG A 13 -4.11 -4.74 9.20
CA ARG A 13 -4.66 -5.44 10.37
C ARG A 13 -3.66 -6.42 11.00
N ASN A 14 -2.79 -7.01 10.20
CA ASN A 14 -1.73 -7.90 10.68
C ASN A 14 -0.40 -7.15 10.88
N ALA A 15 -0.43 -5.83 11.04
CA ALA A 15 0.76 -4.99 11.21
C ALA A 15 1.71 -5.49 12.29
N GLU A 16 1.13 -5.92 13.41
CA GLU A 16 1.85 -6.45 14.56
C GLU A 16 2.61 -7.74 14.21
N ALA A 17 2.05 -8.57 13.34
CA ALA A 17 2.70 -9.79 12.84
C ALA A 17 3.87 -9.50 11.88
N TYR A 18 3.92 -8.31 11.29
CA TYR A 18 4.97 -7.87 10.36
C TYR A 18 6.05 -6.99 11.01
N GLY A 19 6.11 -6.95 12.34
CA GLY A 19 7.14 -6.23 13.09
C GLY A 19 6.67 -4.90 13.69
N GLY A 20 5.37 -4.69 13.83
CA GLY A 20 4.77 -3.57 14.56
C GLY A 20 4.27 -2.43 13.65
N LEU A 21 3.26 -1.70 14.14
CA LEU A 21 2.62 -0.50 13.55
C LEU A 21 3.58 0.70 13.48
N GLY A 22 4.76 0.51 12.91
CA GLY A 22 5.76 1.55 12.71
C GLY A 22 6.92 1.08 11.84
N SER A 23 6.96 -0.20 11.48
CA SER A 23 8.01 -0.77 10.66
C SER A 23 7.79 -0.44 9.18
N SER A 24 8.84 0.00 8.51
CA SER A 24 8.88 0.20 7.05
C SER A 24 8.48 -1.07 6.27
N ALA A 25 8.49 -2.24 6.92
CA ALA A 25 8.00 -3.50 6.39
C ALA A 25 6.53 -3.43 5.95
N LEU A 26 5.69 -2.68 6.67
CA LEU A 26 4.27 -2.58 6.35
C LEU A 26 4.03 -1.74 5.10
N GLY A 27 4.70 -0.58 5.02
CA GLY A 27 4.70 0.27 3.83
C GLY A 27 5.22 -0.48 2.60
N ASN A 28 6.30 -1.26 2.76
CA ASN A 28 6.83 -2.09 1.67
C ASN A 28 5.83 -3.15 1.20
N LYS A 29 5.16 -3.87 2.12
CA LYS A 29 4.11 -4.84 1.74
C LYS A 29 2.96 -4.20 0.99
N VAL A 30 2.48 -3.04 1.45
CA VAL A 30 1.40 -2.31 0.75
C VAL A 30 1.86 -1.90 -0.64
N ILE A 31 3.13 -1.47 -0.81
CA ILE A 31 3.69 -1.16 -2.12
C ILE A 31 3.79 -2.39 -3.01
N GLU A 32 4.20 -3.55 -2.50
CA GLU A 32 4.23 -4.80 -3.29
C GLU A 32 2.84 -5.19 -3.80
N ILE A 33 1.83 -5.12 -2.93
CA ILE A 33 0.44 -5.39 -3.30
C ILE A 33 0.00 -4.36 -4.34
N ALA A 34 0.21 -3.07 -4.05
CA ALA A 34 -0.15 -1.98 -4.94
C ALA A 34 0.51 -2.14 -6.31
N LYS A 35 1.78 -2.52 -6.40
CA LYS A 35 2.52 -2.74 -7.64
C LYS A 35 1.85 -3.80 -8.52
N LYS A 36 1.42 -4.92 -7.92
CA LYS A 36 0.69 -5.99 -8.62
C LYS A 36 -0.59 -5.46 -9.27
N TYR A 37 -1.39 -4.71 -8.52
CA TYR A 37 -2.64 -4.13 -9.04
C TYR A 37 -2.42 -2.92 -9.95
N TYR A 38 -1.32 -2.18 -9.77
CA TYR A 38 -0.98 -1.00 -10.58
C TYR A 38 -0.51 -1.40 -11.97
N SER A 39 0.30 -2.47 -12.07
CA SER A 39 0.78 -3.01 -13.33
C SER A 39 -0.35 -3.60 -14.19
N THR A 40 -1.34 -4.24 -13.57
CA THR A 40 -2.47 -4.88 -14.29
C THR A 40 -3.72 -4.02 -14.37
N GLY A 41 -3.75 -2.90 -13.65
CA GLY A 41 -4.95 -2.06 -13.48
C GLY A 41 -5.06 -0.93 -14.51
N SER A 42 -6.29 -0.58 -14.85
CA SER A 42 -6.62 0.61 -15.66
C SER A 42 -6.29 1.92 -14.93
N ASN A 43 -6.19 3.04 -15.65
CA ASN A 43 -5.90 4.37 -15.05
C ASN A 43 -6.74 4.68 -13.80
N SER A 44 -8.04 4.41 -13.84
CA SER A 44 -8.93 4.63 -12.70
C SER A 44 -8.61 3.72 -11.49
N GLN A 45 -8.12 2.49 -11.72
CA GLN A 45 -7.62 1.63 -10.65
C GLN A 45 -6.27 2.13 -10.11
N ARG A 46 -5.39 2.64 -10.96
CA ARG A 46 -4.11 3.23 -10.55
C ARG A 46 -4.33 4.44 -9.64
N GLU A 47 -5.21 5.35 -10.03
CA GLU A 47 -5.58 6.52 -9.20
C GLU A 47 -6.16 6.10 -7.85
N ALA A 48 -7.03 5.10 -7.82
CA ALA A 48 -7.60 4.62 -6.58
C ALA A 48 -6.58 3.90 -5.67
N ILE A 49 -5.56 3.24 -6.23
CA ILE A 49 -4.41 2.69 -5.47
C ILE A 49 -3.63 3.83 -4.83
N ILE A 50 -3.28 4.85 -5.61
CA ILE A 50 -2.52 6.02 -5.14
C ILE A 50 -3.28 6.70 -3.99
N ASN A 51 -4.58 6.96 -4.18
CA ASN A 51 -5.42 7.61 -3.18
C ASN A 51 -5.48 6.79 -1.87
N LYS A 52 -5.56 5.45 -1.96
CA LYS A 52 -5.51 4.57 -0.79
C LYS A 52 -4.16 4.66 -0.06
N ILE A 53 -3.05 4.67 -0.79
CA ILE A 53 -1.70 4.81 -0.21
C ILE A 53 -1.56 6.17 0.48
N GLU A 54 -2.08 7.24 -0.11
CA GLU A 54 -2.06 8.56 0.52
C GLU A 54 -2.87 8.61 1.82
N VAL A 55 -4.01 7.92 1.88
CA VAL A 55 -4.80 7.77 3.12
C VAL A 55 -3.99 7.00 4.16
N LEU A 56 -3.41 5.85 3.81
CA LEU A 56 -2.60 5.05 4.73
C LEU A 56 -1.36 5.80 5.21
N LYS A 57 -0.74 6.61 4.36
CA LYS A 57 0.42 7.45 4.70
C LYS A 57 0.09 8.50 5.77
N LYS A 58 -1.18 8.92 5.86
CA LYS A 58 -1.67 9.82 6.92
C LYS A 58 -2.01 9.07 8.21
N GLU A 59 -2.12 7.74 8.18
CA GLU A 59 -2.40 6.97 9.38
C GLU A 59 -1.14 6.85 10.26
N PRO A 60 -1.27 7.12 11.57
CA PRO A 60 -0.16 6.98 12.50
C PRO A 60 0.27 5.51 12.59
N GLY A 61 1.55 5.26 12.36
CA GLY A 61 2.14 3.92 12.43
C GLY A 61 2.39 3.24 11.08
N ILE A 62 2.05 3.89 9.96
CA ILE A 62 2.41 3.38 8.63
C ILE A 62 3.36 4.37 7.96
N SER A 63 4.61 3.93 7.81
CA SER A 63 5.62 4.73 7.11
C SER A 63 5.79 4.23 5.69
N PHE A 64 5.52 5.10 4.71
CA PHE A 64 5.78 4.84 3.30
C PHE A 64 7.04 5.55 2.82
N PRO A 65 7.81 4.94 1.90
CA PRO A 65 8.88 5.65 1.21
C PRO A 65 8.32 6.82 0.40
N LEU A 66 9.07 7.94 0.38
CA LEU A 66 8.71 9.12 -0.40
C LEU A 66 8.57 8.81 -1.90
N ASN A 67 9.36 7.86 -2.40
CA ASN A 67 9.41 7.45 -3.80
C ASN A 67 8.46 6.29 -4.11
N TYR A 68 7.36 6.12 -3.36
CA TYR A 68 6.45 4.98 -3.57
C TYR A 68 5.87 4.94 -4.99
N LEU A 69 5.59 6.09 -5.63
CA LEU A 69 5.12 6.14 -7.02
C LEU A 69 6.12 5.50 -7.98
N ALA A 70 7.40 5.84 -7.86
CA ALA A 70 8.46 5.24 -8.66
C ALA A 70 8.57 3.72 -8.40
N LEU A 71 8.31 3.26 -7.18
CA LEU A 71 8.30 1.82 -6.86
C LEU A 71 7.10 1.07 -7.49
N LEU A 72 5.98 1.76 -7.72
CA LEU A 72 4.80 1.20 -8.40
C LEU A 72 4.96 1.12 -9.91
N GLU A 73 5.70 2.07 -10.49
CA GLU A 73 5.98 2.13 -11.93
C GLU A 73 7.19 1.28 -12.37
N SER A 74 8.10 0.98 -11.44
CA SER A 74 9.31 0.18 -11.67
C SER A 74 9.05 -1.32 -11.67
#